data_AF-A0A6G7Z1Y0-F1
#
_entry.id   AF-A0A6G7Z1Y0-F1
#
_cell.length_a   1.000
_cell.length_b   1.000
_cell.length_c   1.000
_cell.angle_alpha   90.00
_cell.angle_beta   90.00
_cell.angle_gamma   90.00
#
_symmetry.space_group_name_H-M   'P 1'
#
loop_
_entity.id
_entity.type
_entity.pdbx_description
1 polymer ?
#
loop_
_entity_poly.entity_id
_entity_poly.type
_entity_poly.pdbx_seq_one_letter_code
_entity_poly.pdbx_strand_id
1 'polypeptide(L)'
;MSTTRTRAEGALVRDLPPSDRSAMLAPRGSTPVLGTTVSLWRVEGRWSVWSAGPEAGTWWLRALDAAAQDVAREAAARPDSGYPAIVRSQSGCIAVKSKEIRSGGR
;
A
#
# COMPACT_ATOMS: atom_id res chain seq x y z
N MET A 1 12.00 17.11 29.67
CA MET A 1 11.54 17.17 28.27
C MET A 1 11.96 15.88 27.58
N SER A 2 10.97 15.20 26.97
CA SER A 2 11.09 13.97 26.14
C SER A 2 11.58 12.73 26.93
N THR A 3 10.86 11.61 27.10
CA THR A 3 10.13 10.78 26.14
C THR A 3 9.28 9.74 26.90
N THR A 4 7.95 9.84 26.91
CA THR A 4 7.06 8.85 27.58
C THR A 4 6.15 8.08 26.61
N ARG A 5 6.27 8.30 25.29
CA ARG A 5 5.29 7.80 24.30
C ARG A 5 5.62 6.45 23.67
N THR A 6 6.87 5.96 23.75
CA THR A 6 7.30 4.73 23.06
C THR A 6 7.03 3.45 23.86
N ARG A 7 6.79 3.55 25.18
CA ARG A 7 6.66 2.36 26.05
C ARG A 7 5.29 1.68 25.99
N ALA A 8 4.25 2.38 25.50
CA ALA A 8 2.88 1.86 25.48
C ALA A 8 2.61 0.87 24.33
N GLU A 9 3.27 0.99 23.18
CA GLU A 9 3.04 0.08 22.04
C GLU A 9 3.64 -1.32 22.27
N GLY A 10 4.83 -1.41 22.88
CA GLY A 10 5.48 -2.70 23.14
C GLY A 10 4.75 -3.58 24.17
N ALA A 11 3.94 -2.98 25.05
CA ALA A 11 3.17 -3.70 26.05
C ALA A 11 1.89 -4.33 25.47
N LEU A 12 1.22 -3.64 24.54
CA LEU A 12 0.00 -4.14 23.88
C LEU A 12 0.26 -5.34 22.95
N VAL A 13 1.47 -5.48 22.42
CA VAL A 13 1.86 -6.61 21.56
C VAL A 13 2.13 -7.90 22.35
N ARG A 14 2.45 -7.80 23.65
CA ARG A 14 2.76 -8.96 24.51
C ARG A 14 1.52 -9.72 24.99
N ASP A 15 0.34 -9.13 24.92
CA ASP A 15 -0.91 -9.77 25.39
C ASP A 15 -1.72 -10.44 24.27
N LEU A 16 -1.29 -10.31 23.01
CA LEU A 16 -1.97 -10.93 21.89
C LEU A 16 -1.66 -12.44 21.82
N PRO A 17 -2.64 -13.27 21.44
CA PRO A 17 -2.42 -14.66 21.07
C PRO A 17 -1.28 -14.78 20.06
N PRO A 18 -0.47 -15.86 20.10
CA PRO A 18 0.68 -16.01 19.20
C PRO A 18 0.32 -15.92 17.71
N SER A 19 -0.92 -16.25 17.33
CA SER A 19 -1.46 -16.08 15.98
C SER A 19 -1.66 -14.60 15.60
N ASP A 20 -2.24 -13.79 16.48
CA ASP A 20 -2.42 -12.34 16.28
C ASP A 20 -1.11 -11.57 16.34
N ARG A 21 -0.19 -11.98 17.22
CA ARG A 21 1.16 -11.42 17.27
C ARG A 21 1.93 -11.73 15.99
N SER A 22 1.81 -12.96 15.47
CA SER A 22 2.40 -13.33 14.18
C SER A 22 1.77 -12.56 13.02
N ALA A 23 0.47 -12.25 13.05
CA ALA A 23 -0.16 -11.39 12.04
C ALA A 23 0.27 -9.91 12.13
N MET A 24 0.61 -9.42 13.33
CA MET A 24 1.14 -8.07 13.53
C MET A 24 2.64 -7.93 13.20
N LEU A 25 3.44 -8.97 13.52
CA LEU A 25 4.89 -9.01 13.32
C LEU A 25 5.32 -9.64 11.99
N ALA A 26 4.41 -10.31 11.28
CA ALA A 26 4.68 -10.72 9.90
C ALA A 26 5.06 -9.48 9.09
N PRO A 27 6.06 -9.56 8.20
CA PRO A 27 6.26 -8.52 7.22
C PRO A 27 4.91 -8.30 6.54
N ARG A 28 4.32 -7.11 6.68
CA ARG A 28 3.04 -6.73 6.06
C ARG A 28 3.22 -6.57 4.55
N GLY A 29 3.60 -7.67 3.91
CA GLY A 29 4.20 -7.73 2.60
C GLY A 29 4.33 -9.19 2.20
N SER A 30 3.19 -9.85 1.99
CA SER A 30 3.19 -10.88 0.96
C SER A 30 3.58 -10.18 -0.34
N THR A 31 4.62 -10.68 -1.02
CA THR A 31 4.97 -10.24 -2.38
C THR A 31 3.69 -10.27 -3.22
N PRO A 32 3.20 -9.13 -3.73
CA PRO A 32 2.04 -9.09 -4.59
C PRO A 32 2.26 -10.01 -5.78
N VAL A 33 1.27 -10.86 -6.07
CA VAL A 33 1.34 -11.77 -7.21
C VAL A 33 1.04 -10.98 -8.48
N LEU A 34 1.91 -11.07 -9.49
CA LEU A 34 1.71 -10.38 -10.75
C LEU A 34 0.38 -10.76 -11.41
N GLY A 35 -0.29 -9.79 -12.02
CA GLY A 35 -1.59 -9.94 -12.66
C GLY A 35 -2.77 -9.95 -11.69
N THR A 36 -2.55 -10.03 -10.37
CA THR A 36 -3.67 -10.03 -9.41
C THR A 36 -4.32 -8.67 -9.27
N THR A 37 -5.63 -8.69 -9.04
CA THR A 37 -6.42 -7.50 -8.73
C THR A 37 -6.34 -7.18 -7.23
N VAL A 38 -6.04 -5.93 -6.93
CA VAL A 38 -5.85 -5.41 -5.58
C VAL A 38 -6.60 -4.09 -5.40
N SER A 39 -6.84 -3.77 -4.14
CA SER A 39 -7.31 -2.45 -3.70
C SER A 39 -6.22 -1.78 -2.89
N LEU A 40 -6.31 -0.46 -2.77
CA LEU A 40 -5.33 0.34 -2.05
C LEU A 40 -5.98 1.03 -0.85
N TRP A 41 -5.18 1.25 0.21
CA TRP A 41 -5.67 2.00 1.36
C TRP A 41 -5.88 3.48 1.00
N ARG A 42 -7.11 3.99 1.17
CA ARG A 42 -7.49 5.40 0.90
C ARG A 42 -7.21 5.88 -0.54
N VAL A 43 -7.06 4.94 -1.48
CA VAL A 43 -6.94 5.23 -2.90
C VAL A 43 -8.01 4.42 -3.60
N GLU A 44 -8.89 5.12 -4.32
CA GLU A 44 -10.05 4.51 -4.95
C GLU A 44 -9.68 3.66 -6.17
N GLY A 45 -10.63 2.83 -6.59
CA GLY A 45 -10.55 2.01 -7.79
C GLY A 45 -9.85 0.67 -7.59
N ARG A 46 -9.92 -0.16 -8.64
CA ARG A 46 -9.28 -1.47 -8.72
C ARG A 46 -8.01 -1.39 -9.55
N TRP A 47 -7.02 -2.13 -9.09
CA TRP A 47 -5.67 -2.06 -9.62
C TRP A 47 -5.14 -3.46 -9.92
N SER A 48 -4.40 -3.63 -11.00
CA SER A 48 -3.68 -4.88 -11.29
C SER A 48 -2.20 -4.71 -10.99
N VAL A 49 -1.60 -5.67 -10.29
CA VAL A 49 -0.16 -5.72 -10.05
C VAL A 49 0.56 -6.02 -11.36
N TRP A 50 1.37 -5.08 -11.86
CA TRP A 50 2.12 -5.26 -13.10
C TRP A 50 3.54 -5.76 -12.82
N SER A 51 4.34 -5.01 -12.07
CA SER A 51 5.77 -5.29 -11.93
C SER A 51 6.35 -4.68 -10.65
N ALA A 52 7.59 -5.06 -10.34
CA ALA A 52 8.36 -4.40 -9.30
C ALA A 52 8.53 -2.91 -9.63
N GLY A 53 8.33 -2.06 -8.61
CA GLY A 53 8.44 -0.61 -8.73
C GLY A 53 9.88 -0.12 -8.81
N PRO A 54 10.08 1.21 -8.91
CA PRO A 54 11.40 1.81 -9.05
C PRO A 54 12.28 1.67 -7.79
N GLU A 55 11.67 1.42 -6.63
CA GLU A 55 12.35 1.28 -5.35
C GLU A 55 12.04 -0.08 -4.70
N ALA A 56 12.95 -0.57 -3.86
CA ALA A 56 12.73 -1.80 -3.11
C ALA A 56 11.45 -1.71 -2.25
N GLY A 57 10.58 -2.73 -2.34
CA GLY A 57 9.30 -2.74 -1.63
C GLY A 57 8.20 -1.88 -2.26
N THR A 58 8.38 -1.44 -3.51
CA THR A 58 7.34 -0.76 -4.29
C THR A 58 6.90 -1.61 -5.48
N TRP A 59 5.67 -1.37 -5.96
CA TRP A 59 5.05 -2.13 -7.05
C TRP A 59 4.32 -1.21 -8.00
N TRP A 60 4.52 -1.42 -9.30
CA TRP A 60 3.74 -0.77 -10.34
C TRP A 60 2.38 -1.43 -10.46
N LEU A 61 1.35 -0.60 -10.44
CA LEU A 61 -0.04 -0.98 -10.54
C LEU A 61 -0.69 -0.30 -11.75
N ARG A 62 -1.49 -1.07 -12.47
CA ARG A 62 -2.27 -0.59 -13.62
C ARG A 62 -3.73 -0.44 -13.24
N ALA A 63 -4.32 0.70 -13.60
CA ALA A 63 -5.74 0.96 -13.37
C ALA A 63 -6.62 -0.03 -14.16
N LEU A 64 -7.66 -0.58 -13.50
CA LEU A 64 -8.62 -1.50 -14.11
C LEU A 64 -10.03 -0.90 -14.30
N ASP A 65 -10.33 0.21 -13.63
CA ASP A 65 -11.62 0.92 -13.73
C ASP A 65 -11.43 2.43 -13.80
N ALA A 66 -12.53 3.15 -14.07
CA ALA A 66 -12.53 4.60 -14.27
C ALA A 66 -12.00 5.36 -13.03
N ALA A 67 -12.38 4.94 -11.82
CA ALA A 67 -11.90 5.55 -10.58
C ALA A 67 -10.37 5.44 -10.46
N ALA A 68 -9.81 4.25 -10.72
CA ALA A 68 -8.35 4.09 -10.72
C ALA A 68 -7.66 4.91 -11.82
N GLN A 69 -8.29 5.05 -13.00
CA GLN A 69 -7.75 5.88 -14.09
C GLN A 69 -7.72 7.36 -13.71
N ASP A 70 -8.76 7.86 -13.04
CA ASP A 70 -8.83 9.24 -12.55
C ASP A 70 -7.75 9.51 -11.51
N VAL A 71 -7.56 8.61 -10.55
CA VAL A 71 -6.46 8.69 -9.59
C VAL A 71 -5.10 8.71 -10.28
N ALA A 72 -4.86 7.81 -11.24
CA ALA A 72 -3.57 7.74 -11.94
C ALA A 72 -3.28 9.04 -12.72
N ARG A 73 -4.32 9.62 -13.33
CA ARG A 73 -4.27 10.90 -14.05
C ARG A 73 -3.98 12.06 -13.10
N GLU A 74 -4.67 12.10 -11.95
CA GLU A 74 -4.46 13.13 -10.93
C GLU A 74 -3.05 13.05 -10.33
N ALA A 75 -2.60 11.84 -9.98
CA ALA A 75 -1.26 11.60 -9.46
C ALA A 75 -0.16 11.97 -10.49
N ALA A 76 -0.43 11.83 -11.78
CA ALA A 76 0.48 12.26 -12.84
C ALA A 76 0.51 13.79 -12.98
N ALA A 77 -0.66 14.45 -12.88
CA ALA A 77 -0.77 15.90 -13.00
C ALA A 77 -0.26 16.66 -11.76
N ARG A 78 -0.37 16.02 -10.59
CA ARG A 78 -0.04 16.59 -9.28
C ARG A 78 0.65 15.51 -8.44
N PRO A 79 1.98 15.36 -8.54
CA PRO A 79 2.70 14.36 -7.74
C PRO A 79 2.57 14.60 -6.22
N ASP A 80 2.35 15.85 -5.80
CA ASP A 80 2.09 16.25 -4.41
C ASP A 80 0.60 16.24 -4.02
N SER A 81 -0.29 15.65 -4.84
CA SER A 81 -1.77 15.67 -4.67
C SER A 81 -2.32 15.06 -3.38
N GLY A 82 -1.46 14.54 -2.49
CA GLY A 82 -1.90 14.05 -1.19
C GLY A 82 -2.29 12.58 -1.18
N TYR A 83 -1.83 11.78 -2.15
CA TYR A 83 -1.84 10.32 -2.05
C TYR A 83 -0.54 9.81 -1.42
N PRO A 84 -0.44 9.70 -0.08
CA PRO A 84 0.80 9.26 0.59
C PRO A 84 1.20 7.82 0.22
N ALA A 85 0.27 7.06 -0.36
CA ALA A 85 0.51 5.71 -0.83
C ALA A 85 1.25 5.65 -2.18
N ILE A 86 1.12 6.69 -3.02
CA ILE A 86 1.68 6.75 -4.36
C ILE A 86 3.08 7.36 -4.26
N VAL A 87 4.10 6.58 -4.63
CA VAL A 87 5.49 7.06 -4.69
C VAL A 87 5.85 7.61 -6.06
N ARG A 88 5.17 7.15 -7.11
CA ARG A 88 5.40 7.62 -8.48
C ARG A 88 4.16 7.37 -9.35
N SER A 89 3.95 8.20 -10.36
CA SER A 89 3.00 7.94 -11.44
C SER A 89 3.72 7.99 -12.78
N GLN A 90 3.39 7.07 -13.69
CA GLN A 90 3.95 7.01 -15.05
C GLN A 90 2.97 6.31 -15.99
N SER A 91 2.65 6.94 -17.13
CA SER A 91 1.89 6.32 -18.23
C SER A 91 0.58 5.62 -17.79
N GLY A 92 -0.19 6.25 -16.90
CA GLY A 92 -1.45 5.67 -16.38
C GLY A 92 -1.27 4.54 -15.37
N CYS A 93 -0.05 4.34 -14.88
CA CYS A 93 0.29 3.42 -13.80
C CYS A 93 0.79 4.19 -12.58
N ILE A 94 0.61 3.60 -11.40
CA ILE A 94 1.10 4.16 -10.14
C ILE A 94 2.03 3.16 -9.47
N ALA A 95 3.12 3.65 -8.90
CA ALA A 95 3.98 2.89 -8.02
C ALA A 95 3.55 3.15 -6.58
N VAL A 96 3.35 2.09 -5.79
CA VAL A 96 2.97 2.19 -4.38
C VAL A 96 3.83 1.29 -3.52
N LYS A 97 3.92 1.58 -2.22
CA LYS A 97 4.60 0.69 -1.26
C LYS A 97 3.76 -0.58 -1.02
N SER A 98 4.39 -1.75 -0.90
CA SER A 98 3.69 -3.03 -0.68
C SER A 98 2.70 -3.01 0.48
N LYS A 99 3.02 -2.26 1.55
CA LYS A 99 2.16 -2.13 2.74
C LYS A 99 0.80 -1.46 2.49
N GLU A 100 0.67 -0.73 1.38
CA GLU A 100 -0.56 -0.04 0.97
C GLU A 100 -1.50 -0.95 0.18
N ILE A 101 -0.98 -2.08 -0.32
CA ILE A 101 -1.71 -3.05 -1.14
C ILE A 101 -2.56 -3.95 -0.24
N ARG A 102 -3.83 -4.09 -0.61
CA ARG A 102 -4.77 -5.01 0.02
C ARG A 102 -5.22 -6.05 -1.00
N SER A 103 -5.14 -7.33 -0.62
CA SER A 103 -5.74 -8.42 -1.36
C SER A 103 -7.23 -8.10 -1.55
N GLY A 104 -7.71 -8.12 -2.79
CA GLY A 104 -9.00 -7.55 -3.21
C GLY A 104 -10.13 -7.77 -2.20
N GLY A 105 -10.66 -6.66 -1.70
CA GLY A 105 -11.94 -6.64 -0.99
C GLY A 105 -13.04 -7.01 -1.98
N ARG A 106 -13.95 -7.88 -1.53
CA ARG A 106 -15.18 -8.24 -2.25
C ARG A 106 -16.11 -7.03 -2.38
#